data_AF-A0A9E2C172-F1
#
_entry.id   AF-A0A9E2C172-F1
#
_cell.length_a   1.000
_cell.length_b   1.000
_cell.length_c   1.000
_cell.angle_alpha   90.00
_cell.angle_beta   90.00
_cell.angle_gamma   90.00
#
_symmetry.space_group_name_H-M   'P 1'
#
loop_
_entity.id
_entity.type
_entity.pdbx_description
1 polymer ?
#
loop_
_entity_poly.entity_id
_entity_poly.type
_entity_poly.pdbx_seq_one_letter_code
_entity_poly.pdbx_strand_id
1 'polypeptide(L)'
;MSRLESILRNAIFSVIARGIDVGVTFILAVVLARYLGPEGMGEYAYIIAFVAVFVPLIDLGLDHILIREIAHNKESAKTYVGAALLLKIIILFVLFPLGMLSAWLFADASIGLLAIFLCFLGTMVLREIPTVVGYAVFLAYEK
;
A
#
# COMPACT_ATOMS: atom_id res chain seq x y z
N MET A 1 -4.22 -24.33 24.17
CA MET A 1 -3.22 -23.25 23.96
C MET A 1 -3.58 -22.08 24.85
N SER A 2 -2.63 -21.56 25.62
CA SER A 2 -2.89 -20.38 26.46
C SER A 2 -3.02 -19.13 25.58
N ARG A 3 -3.79 -18.12 26.01
CA ARG A 3 -3.90 -16.84 25.27
C ARG A 3 -2.53 -16.18 25.05
N LEU A 4 -1.55 -16.46 25.91
CA LEU A 4 -0.19 -15.94 25.80
C LEU A 4 0.55 -16.57 24.60
N GLU A 5 0.40 -17.87 24.39
CA GLU A 5 1.03 -18.58 23.26
C GLU A 5 0.52 -18.08 21.91
N SER A 6 -0.78 -17.78 21.79
CA SER A 6 -1.35 -17.27 20.54
C SER A 6 -0.89 -15.84 20.24
N ILE A 7 -0.80 -14.97 21.24
CA ILE A 7 -0.31 -13.59 21.07
C ILE A 7 1.16 -13.61 20.67
N LEU A 8 1.99 -14.39 21.35
CA LEU A 8 3.42 -14.51 21.04
C LEU A 8 3.65 -15.04 19.63
N ARG A 9 2.90 -16.07 19.21
CA ARG A 9 3.01 -16.62 17.86
C ARG A 9 2.66 -15.58 16.79
N ASN A 10 1.58 -14.83 16.97
CA ASN A 10 1.18 -13.80 16.02
C ASN A 10 2.21 -12.65 15.97
N ALA A 11 2.72 -12.22 17.12
CA ALA A 11 3.76 -11.20 17.19
C ALA A 11 5.05 -11.62 16.48
N ILE A 12 5.53 -12.86 16.72
CA ILE A 12 6.71 -13.40 16.04
C ILE A 12 6.49 -13.46 14.54
N PHE A 13 5.31 -13.92 14.10
CA PHE A 13 4.97 -13.98 12.68
C PHE A 13 5.00 -12.58 12.03
N SER A 14 4.40 -11.57 12.67
CA SER A 14 4.43 -10.19 12.17
C SER A 14 5.85 -9.62 12.11
N VAL A 15 6.69 -9.91 13.11
CA VAL A 15 8.09 -9.44 13.12
C VAL A 15 8.89 -10.08 11.98
N ILE A 16 8.74 -11.39 11.76
CA ILE A 16 9.42 -12.08 10.65
C ILE A 16 8.95 -11.52 9.31
N ALA A 17 7.65 -11.36 9.11
CA ALA A 17 7.09 -10.79 7.89
C ALA A 17 7.65 -9.38 7.61
N ARG A 18 7.71 -8.53 8.65
CA ARG A 18 8.29 -7.18 8.54
C ARG A 18 9.80 -7.22 8.25
N GLY A 19 10.53 -8.16 8.85
CA GLY A 19 11.95 -8.35 8.60
C GLY A 19 12.24 -8.72 7.15
N ILE A 20 11.43 -9.62 6.56
CA ILE A 20 11.53 -10.01 5.16
C ILE A 20 11.25 -8.81 4.24
N ASP A 21 10.18 -8.06 4.52
CA ASP A 21 9.80 -6.87 3.74
C ASP A 21 10.92 -5.82 3.69
N VAL A 22 11.48 -5.47 4.85
CA VAL A 22 12.62 -4.54 4.96
C VAL A 22 13.85 -5.08 4.25
N GLY A 23 14.16 -6.37 4.42
CA GLY A 23 15.32 -7.00 3.78
C GLY A 23 15.21 -6.99 2.24
N VAL A 24 14.06 -7.34 1.70
CA VAL A 24 13.81 -7.34 0.24
C VAL A 24 13.87 -5.91 -0.31
N THR A 25 13.25 -4.95 0.37
CA THR A 25 13.25 -3.55 -0.04
C THR A 25 14.66 -2.97 -0.04
N PHE A 26 15.47 -3.30 0.97
CA PHE A 26 16.87 -2.88 1.04
C PHE A 26 17.71 -3.46 -0.09
N ILE A 27 17.59 -4.76 -0.36
CA ILE A 27 18.32 -5.40 -1.47
C ILE A 27 17.93 -4.75 -2.80
N LEU A 28 16.64 -4.51 -3.03
CA LEU A 28 16.15 -3.82 -4.23
C LEU A 28 16.73 -2.41 -4.34
N ALA A 29 16.78 -1.65 -3.25
CA ALA A 29 17.37 -0.32 -3.25
C ALA A 29 18.86 -0.34 -3.66
N VAL A 30 19.64 -1.30 -3.14
CA VAL A 30 21.06 -1.46 -3.51
C VAL A 30 21.23 -1.85 -4.98
N VAL A 31 20.39 -2.77 -5.46
CA VAL A 31 20.39 -3.18 -6.87
C VAL A 31 20.06 -1.99 -7.76
N LEU A 32 18.96 -1.28 -7.50
CA LEU A 32 18.53 -0.12 -8.27
C LEU A 32 19.61 0.98 -8.30
N ALA A 33 20.25 1.27 -7.17
CA ALA A 33 21.33 2.25 -7.10
C ALA A 33 22.53 1.88 -8.01
N ARG A 34 22.82 0.58 -8.16
CA ARG A 34 23.89 0.11 -9.06
C ARG A 34 23.49 0.13 -10.54
N TYR A 35 22.24 -0.18 -10.85
CA TYR A 35 21.75 -0.24 -12.23
C TYR A 35 21.43 1.14 -12.81
N LEU A 36 20.81 2.03 -12.02
CA LEU A 36 20.36 3.35 -12.46
C LEU A 36 21.47 4.41 -12.39
N GLY A 37 22.52 4.17 -11.61
CA GLY A 37 23.54 5.17 -11.33
C GLY A 37 23.00 6.38 -10.54
N PRO A 38 23.80 7.43 -10.35
CA PRO A 38 23.44 8.58 -9.52
C PRO A 38 22.29 9.42 -10.11
N GLU A 39 22.27 9.61 -11.43
CA GLU A 39 21.22 10.40 -12.11
C GLU A 39 19.87 9.68 -12.07
N GLY A 40 19.82 8.41 -12.49
CA GLY A 40 18.57 7.64 -12.48
C GLY A 40 18.04 7.34 -11.07
N MET A 41 18.92 7.24 -10.07
CA MET A 41 18.50 7.13 -8.66
C MET A 41 17.85 8.44 -8.15
N GLY A 42 18.32 9.60 -8.64
CA GLY A 42 17.71 10.89 -8.34
C GLY A 42 16.29 11.01 -8.90
N GLU A 43 16.10 10.62 -10.17
CA GLU A 43 14.79 10.58 -10.81
C GLU A 43 13.84 9.60 -10.10
N TYR A 44 14.31 8.39 -9.78
CA TYR A 44 13.54 7.40 -9.03
C TYR A 44 13.11 7.95 -7.65
N ALA A 45 14.04 8.55 -6.91
CA ALA A 45 13.76 9.13 -5.60
C ALA A 45 12.72 10.26 -5.69
N TYR A 46 12.80 11.10 -6.73
CA TYR A 46 11.81 12.14 -7.00
C TYR A 46 10.42 11.53 -7.24
N ILE A 47 10.30 10.54 -8.13
CA ILE A 47 9.01 9.89 -8.44
C ILE A 47 8.41 9.26 -7.17
N ILE A 48 9.22 8.53 -6.40
CA ILE A 48 8.75 7.90 -5.16
C ILE A 48 8.32 8.94 -4.14
N ALA A 49 9.09 10.01 -3.94
CA ALA A 49 8.72 11.08 -3.01
C ALA A 49 7.41 11.77 -3.43
N PHE A 50 7.23 12.02 -4.73
CA PHE A 50 6.00 12.59 -5.28
C PHE A 50 4.80 11.69 -5.01
N VAL A 51 4.89 10.39 -5.33
CA VAL A 51 3.81 9.42 -5.10
C VAL A 51 3.53 9.25 -3.60
N ALA A 52 4.57 9.27 -2.76
CA ALA A 52 4.45 9.07 -1.31
C ALA A 52 3.55 10.10 -0.62
N VAL A 53 3.46 11.33 -1.14
CA VAL A 53 2.55 12.36 -0.60
C VAL A 53 1.09 11.93 -0.69
N PHE A 54 0.73 11.14 -1.71
CA PHE A 54 -0.65 10.67 -1.92
C PHE A 54 -0.98 9.42 -1.13
N VAL A 55 0.01 8.63 -0.69
CA VAL A 55 -0.22 7.35 -0.01
C VAL A 55 -1.14 7.48 1.22
N PRO A 56 -0.95 8.44 2.14
CA PRO A 56 -1.86 8.62 3.27
C PRO A 56 -3.28 9.00 2.87
N LEU A 57 -3.43 9.76 1.77
CA LEU A 57 -4.73 10.17 1.21
C LEU A 57 -5.48 8.99 0.59
N ILE A 58 -4.76 8.00 0.07
CA ILE A 58 -5.34 6.77 -0.52
C ILE A 58 -5.84 5.85 0.58
N ASP A 59 -5.03 5.69 1.62
CA ASP A 59 -5.29 4.77 2.73
C ASP A 59 -6.41 5.30 3.65
N LEU A 60 -6.41 6.61 3.96
CA LEU A 60 -7.31 7.27 4.92
C LEU A 60 -7.45 6.55 6.28
N GLY A 61 -6.54 5.63 6.62
CA GLY A 61 -6.63 4.78 7.80
C GLY A 61 -7.73 3.72 7.73
N LEU A 62 -8.29 3.45 6.55
CA LEU A 62 -9.37 2.48 6.35
C LEU A 62 -8.97 1.08 6.78
N ASP A 63 -7.69 0.73 6.59
CA ASP A 63 -7.17 -0.57 6.98
C ASP A 63 -7.25 -0.79 8.50
N HIS A 64 -6.90 0.24 9.29
CA HIS A 64 -7.02 0.18 10.74
C HIS A 64 -8.47 0.10 11.22
N ILE A 65 -9.37 0.83 10.56
CA ILE A 65 -10.81 0.79 10.86
C ILE A 65 -11.35 -0.62 10.57
N LEU A 66 -11.02 -1.19 9.41
CA LEU A 66 -11.43 -2.54 9.01
C LEU A 66 -10.96 -3.59 10.00
N ILE A 67 -9.67 -3.61 10.37
CA ILE A 67 -9.15 -4.56 11.35
C ILE A 67 -9.94 -4.48 12.66
N ARG A 68 -10.17 -3.26 13.16
CA ARG A 68 -10.85 -3.04 14.43
C ARG A 68 -12.31 -3.50 14.40
N GLU A 69 -13.05 -3.14 13.35
CA GLU A 69 -14.47 -3.50 13.22
C GLU A 69 -14.67 -5.00 12.96
N ILE A 70 -13.81 -5.62 12.15
CA ILE A 70 -13.84 -7.08 11.90
C ILE A 70 -13.51 -7.86 13.17
N ALA A 71 -12.54 -7.40 13.95
CA ALA A 71 -12.19 -8.02 15.24
C ALA A 71 -13.32 -7.89 16.28
N HIS A 72 -14.10 -6.80 16.22
CA HIS A 72 -15.21 -6.57 17.15
C HIS A 72 -16.48 -7.35 16.77
N ASN A 73 -16.88 -7.32 15.49
CA ASN A 73 -18.08 -8.00 15.01
C ASN A 73 -17.84 -8.68 13.65
N LYS A 74 -17.54 -9.99 13.71
CA LYS A 74 -17.29 -10.83 12.53
C LYS A 74 -18.50 -11.01 11.61
N GLU A 75 -19.71 -10.90 12.15
CA GLU A 75 -20.95 -11.16 11.39
C GLU A 75 -21.22 -10.04 10.37
N SER A 76 -20.91 -8.80 10.73
CA SER A 76 -21.04 -7.61 9.86
C SER A 76 -19.80 -7.35 8.99
N ALA A 77 -18.75 -8.15 9.14
CA ALA A 77 -17.47 -7.91 8.48
C ALA A 77 -17.53 -7.93 6.94
N LYS A 78 -18.39 -8.76 6.34
CA LYS A 78 -18.59 -8.76 4.88
C LYS A 78 -19.07 -7.40 4.37
N THR A 79 -19.97 -6.76 5.11
CA THR A 79 -20.51 -5.43 4.79
C THR A 79 -19.43 -4.36 4.94
N TYR A 80 -18.61 -4.42 5.99
CA TYR A 80 -17.49 -3.49 6.17
C TYR A 80 -16.44 -3.60 5.08
N VAL A 81 -16.04 -4.82 4.69
CA VAL A 81 -15.09 -5.05 3.60
C VAL A 81 -15.66 -4.52 2.27
N GLY A 82 -16.95 -4.77 1.99
CA GLY A 82 -17.60 -4.25 0.78
C GLY A 82 -17.68 -2.72 0.74
N ALA A 83 -18.06 -2.09 1.86
CA ALA A 83 -18.11 -0.64 1.97
C ALA A 83 -16.72 0.01 1.83
N ALA A 84 -15.70 -0.58 2.45
CA ALA A 84 -14.33 -0.10 2.32
C ALA A 84 -13.77 -0.28 0.91
N LEU A 85 -14.10 -1.38 0.22
CA LEU A 85 -13.73 -1.57 -1.18
C LEU A 85 -14.35 -0.47 -2.07
N LEU A 86 -15.65 -0.18 -1.90
CA LEU A 86 -16.32 0.89 -2.64
C LEU A 86 -15.68 2.25 -2.35
N LEU A 87 -15.39 2.54 -1.08
CA LEU A 87 -14.75 3.80 -0.69
C LEU A 87 -13.35 3.91 -1.31
N LYS A 88 -12.55 2.85 -1.29
CA LYS A 88 -11.22 2.81 -1.92
C LYS A 88 -11.30 3.02 -3.44
N ILE A 89 -12.30 2.46 -4.13
CA ILE A 89 -12.53 2.70 -5.57
C ILE A 89 -12.84 4.17 -5.83
N ILE A 90 -13.69 4.80 -5.01
CA ILE A 90 -14.01 6.23 -5.14
C ILE A 90 -12.76 7.08 -4.90
N ILE A 91 -11.99 6.77 -3.86
CA ILE A 91 -10.73 7.47 -3.55
C ILE A 91 -9.75 7.34 -4.71
N LEU A 92 -9.59 6.15 -5.28
CA LEU A 92 -8.78 5.93 -6.49
C LEU A 92 -9.27 6.81 -7.64
N PHE A 93 -10.57 6.82 -7.90
CA PHE A 93 -11.16 7.57 -9.01
C PHE A 93 -10.96 9.09 -8.86
N VAL A 94 -10.88 9.61 -7.63
CA VAL A 94 -10.65 11.03 -7.35
C VAL A 94 -9.16 11.38 -7.32
N LEU A 95 -8.35 10.60 -6.62
CA LEU A 95 -6.93 10.91 -6.41
C LEU A 95 -6.07 10.64 -7.65
N PHE A 96 -6.47 9.70 -8.51
CA PHE A 96 -5.75 9.41 -9.74
C PHE A 96 -5.69 10.60 -10.72
N PRO A 97 -6.81 11.21 -11.14
CA PRO A 97 -6.76 12.40 -11.99
C PRO A 97 -6.13 13.60 -11.27
N LEU A 98 -6.31 13.71 -9.94
CA LEU A 98 -5.68 14.77 -9.16
C LEU A 98 -4.15 14.65 -9.18
N GLY A 99 -3.62 13.43 -9.00
CA GLY A 99 -2.19 13.12 -9.05
C GLY A 99 -1.60 13.33 -10.46
N MET A 100 -2.35 12.99 -11.51
CA MET A 100 -1.94 13.30 -12.89
C MET A 100 -1.91 14.81 -13.16
N LEU A 101 -2.90 15.54 -12.68
CA LEU A 101 -2.94 16.99 -12.83
C LEU A 101 -1.78 17.65 -12.08
N SER A 102 -1.49 17.22 -10.85
CA SER A 102 -0.33 17.74 -10.10
C SER A 102 0.99 17.34 -10.76
N ALA A 103 1.11 16.13 -11.31
CA ALA A 103 2.31 15.74 -12.05
C ALA A 103 2.50 16.62 -13.29
N TRP A 104 1.43 16.90 -14.03
CA TRP A 104 1.49 17.77 -15.20
C TRP A 104 1.87 19.22 -14.85
N LEU A 105 1.46 19.73 -13.68
CA LEU A 105 1.76 21.09 -13.25
C LEU A 105 3.18 21.25 -12.65
N PHE A 106 3.70 20.22 -11.97
CA PHE A 106 4.90 20.34 -11.13
C PHE A 106 6.06 19.44 -11.56
N ALA A 107 5.85 18.44 -12.43
CA ALA A 107 6.93 17.57 -12.88
C ALA A 107 7.71 18.21 -14.04
N ASP A 108 9.04 18.16 -13.95
CA ASP A 108 9.93 18.56 -15.04
C ASP A 108 9.73 17.67 -16.26
N ALA A 109 9.78 18.27 -17.46
CA ALA A 109 9.61 17.57 -18.72
C ALA A 109 10.68 16.50 -19.02
N SER A 110 11.82 16.55 -18.32
CA SER A 110 12.87 15.52 -18.38
C SER A 110 12.44 14.21 -17.72
N ILE A 111 11.64 14.28 -16.65
CA ILE A 111 11.12 13.11 -15.95
C ILE A 111 9.86 12.67 -16.69
N GLY A 112 9.91 11.47 -17.28
CA GLY A 112 8.80 10.96 -18.06
C GLY A 112 7.49 10.94 -17.25
N LEU A 113 6.52 11.75 -17.65
CA LEU A 113 5.17 11.79 -17.04
C LEU A 113 4.51 10.40 -17.05
N LEU A 114 4.88 9.57 -18.02
CA LEU A 114 4.56 8.15 -18.10
C LEU A 114 5.14 7.33 -16.93
N ALA A 115 6.37 7.60 -16.48
CA ALA A 115 6.98 6.89 -15.36
C ALA A 115 6.27 7.23 -14.03
N ILE A 116 5.95 8.51 -13.81
CA ILE A 116 5.14 8.93 -12.65
C ILE A 116 3.77 8.25 -12.70
N PHE A 117 3.11 8.26 -13.85
CA PHE A 117 1.82 7.60 -14.06
C PHE A 117 1.89 6.10 -13.75
N LEU A 118 2.90 5.38 -14.28
CA LEU A 118 3.06 3.94 -14.06
C LEU A 118 3.37 3.62 -12.60
N CYS A 119 4.21 4.41 -11.93
CA CYS A 119 4.48 4.24 -10.50
C CYS A 119 3.25 4.54 -9.64
N PHE A 120 2.50 5.60 -9.96
CA PHE A 120 1.29 5.96 -9.25
C PHE A 120 0.20 4.90 -9.41
N LEU A 121 -0.05 4.45 -10.64
CA LEU A 121 -0.97 3.35 -10.92
C LEU A 121 -0.52 2.05 -10.25
N GLY A 122 0.76 1.72 -10.35
CA GLY A 122 1.34 0.52 -9.76
C GLY A 122 1.19 0.50 -8.24
N THR A 123 1.50 1.61 -7.58
CA THR A 123 1.35 1.73 -6.12
C THR A 123 -0.12 1.64 -5.70
N MET A 124 -1.05 2.26 -6.44
CA MET A 124 -2.48 2.15 -6.13
C MET A 124 -3.03 0.73 -6.30
N VAL A 125 -2.70 0.06 -7.40
CA VAL A 125 -3.24 -1.28 -7.72
C VAL A 125 -2.60 -2.35 -6.85
N LEU A 126 -1.26 -2.36 -6.75
CA LEU A 126 -0.52 -3.40 -6.04
C LEU A 126 -0.61 -3.26 -4.52
N ARG A 127 -0.87 -2.07 -3.99
CA ARG A 127 -1.03 -1.89 -2.53
C ARG A 127 -2.47 -2.18 -2.08
N GLU A 128 -3.47 -1.63 -2.77
CA GLU A 128 -4.84 -1.63 -2.23
C GLU A 128 -5.57 -2.96 -2.43
N ILE A 129 -5.33 -3.64 -3.56
CA ILE A 129 -6.00 -4.91 -3.86
C ILE A 129 -5.59 -6.00 -2.86
N PRO A 130 -4.30 -6.26 -2.58
CA PRO A 130 -3.91 -7.31 -1.64
C PRO A 130 -4.41 -7.06 -0.23
N THR A 131 -4.53 -5.79 0.19
CA THR A 131 -5.03 -5.46 1.52
C THR A 131 -6.50 -5.83 1.67
N VAL A 132 -7.35 -5.47 0.69
CA VAL A 132 -8.77 -5.83 0.72
C VAL A 132 -8.98 -7.34 0.55
N VAL A 133 -8.24 -7.98 -0.34
CA VAL A 133 -8.28 -9.44 -0.53
C VAL A 133 -7.81 -10.17 0.73
N GLY A 134 -6.77 -9.66 1.40
CA GLY A 134 -6.26 -10.19 2.65
C GLY A 134 -7.33 -10.21 3.74
N TYR A 135 -8.09 -9.12 3.89
CA TYR A 135 -9.23 -9.08 4.82
C TYR A 135 -10.34 -10.06 4.44
N ALA A 136 -10.67 -10.17 3.16
CA ALA A 136 -11.68 -11.10 2.69
C ALA A 136 -11.29 -12.57 2.94
N VAL A 137 -10.02 -12.92 2.72
CA VAL A 137 -9.47 -14.26 2.97
C VAL A 137 -9.42 -14.56 4.46
N PHE A 138 -8.97 -13.60 5.27
CA PHE A 138 -8.99 -13.72 6.74
C PHE A 138 -10.40 -14.06 7.24
N LEU A 139 -11.41 -13.36 6.72
CA LEU A 139 -12.81 -13.64 7.05
C LEU A 139 -13.31 -15.01 6.62
N ALA A 140 -12.82 -15.51 5.48
CA ALA A 140 -13.25 -16.79 4.93
C ALA A 140 -12.70 -17.99 5.71
N TYR A 141 -11.51 -17.86 6.32
CA TYR A 141 -10.79 -18.97 6.95
C TYR A 141 -10.76 -18.93 8.48
N GLU A 142 -11.02 -17.78 9.12
CA GLU A 142 -11.06 -17.69 10.58
C GLU A 142 -12.45 -18.13 11.11
N LYS A 143 -12.67 -19.45 11.17
CA LYS A 143 -13.78 -20.09 11.91
C LYS A 143 -13.52 -20.13 13.40
#